data_AF-A0A151E8I0-F1
#
_entry.id   AF-A0A151E8I0-F1
#
_cell.length_a   1.000
_cell.length_b   1.000
_cell.length_c   1.000
_cell.angle_alpha   90.00
_cell.angle_beta   90.00
_cell.angle_gamma   90.00
#
_symmetry.space_group_name_H-M   'P 1'
#
loop_
_entity.id
_entity.type
_entity.pdbx_description
1 polymer ?
#
loop_
_entity_poly.entity_id
_entity_poly.type
_entity_poly.pdbx_seq_one_letter_code
_entity_poly.pdbx_strand_id
1 'polypeptide(L)'
;MVEKRGEPDSVSTHNKLILQKAVDKRINHILTKAFISEREVYDLVRSFFKKFLHIDYEFTREELLSELKKVYLTVDLKKKVGNLFDSVAEIEHTSKVFPKEHLEKILLDFKKVADELTGAHYQQEKTFFKKLGHSIHKIFSRKHRKMLKIDEAVLSENERVIVKMNMLLDNSKRWLNKNMQKSKEAYHELIELYNSLDDARKDVYYQPIKELYTMIKAREKTG
;
A
#
# COMPACT_ATOMS: atom_id res chain seq x y z
N MET A 1 -24.33 -20.01 11.88
CA MET A 1 -23.67 -19.33 10.74
C MET A 1 -22.49 -18.57 11.32
N VAL A 2 -21.28 -18.90 10.89
CA VAL A 2 -20.04 -18.29 11.42
C VAL A 2 -19.57 -17.27 10.41
N GLU A 3 -19.64 -15.99 10.76
CA GLU A 3 -19.08 -14.89 9.97
C GLU A 3 -17.57 -15.08 9.83
N LYS A 4 -17.11 -15.33 8.60
CA LYS A 4 -15.68 -15.43 8.28
C LYS A 4 -15.06 -14.04 8.39
N ARG A 5 -14.36 -13.79 9.50
CA ARG A 5 -13.45 -12.65 9.67
C ARG A 5 -12.45 -12.63 8.51
N GLY A 6 -12.38 -11.51 7.81
CA GLY A 6 -11.45 -11.27 6.71
C GLY A 6 -10.00 -11.30 7.19
N GLU A 7 -9.15 -12.05 6.50
CA GLU A 7 -7.69 -12.07 6.71
C GLU A 7 -7.00 -10.96 5.90
N PRO A 8 -5.87 -10.42 6.40
CA PRO A 8 -5.31 -9.14 5.95
C PRO A 8 -4.43 -9.24 4.69
N ASP A 9 -4.54 -8.16 3.92
CA ASP A 9 -4.12 -7.93 2.55
C ASP A 9 -2.60 -7.75 2.35
N SER A 10 -1.94 -8.63 1.58
CA SER A 10 -0.62 -8.34 0.97
C SER A 10 -0.69 -7.23 -0.10
N VAL A 11 -1.89 -6.86 -0.52
CA VAL A 11 -2.21 -5.72 -1.40
C VAL A 11 -2.19 -4.39 -0.63
N SER A 12 -2.23 -4.44 0.72
CA SER A 12 -2.27 -3.25 1.59
C SER A 12 -0.99 -2.42 1.52
N THR A 13 0.18 -3.07 1.55
CA THR A 13 1.47 -2.38 1.68
C THR A 13 1.84 -1.54 0.47
N HIS A 14 1.57 -2.05 -0.74
CA HIS A 14 1.86 -1.33 -1.97
C HIS A 14 0.95 -0.10 -2.13
N ASN A 15 -0.34 -0.25 -1.80
CA ASN A 15 -1.29 0.87 -1.77
C ASN A 15 -0.89 1.93 -0.75
N LYS A 16 -0.33 1.53 0.40
CA LYS A 16 0.14 2.44 1.45
C LYS A 16 1.36 3.26 1.03
N LEU A 17 2.34 2.68 0.32
CA LEU A 17 3.48 3.43 -0.21
C LEU A 17 3.07 4.42 -1.31
N ILE A 18 2.17 4.02 -2.20
CA ILE A 18 1.60 4.92 -3.21
C ILE A 18 0.83 6.06 -2.53
N LEU A 19 0.04 5.73 -1.51
CA LEU A 19 -0.68 6.71 -0.71
C LEU A 19 0.26 7.71 -0.03
N GLN A 20 1.37 7.23 0.55
CA GLN A 20 2.40 8.08 1.17
C GLN A 20 3.03 9.04 0.14
N LYS A 21 3.52 8.53 -0.98
CA LYS A 21 4.10 9.38 -2.05
C LYS A 21 3.09 10.42 -2.56
N ALA A 22 1.83 10.04 -2.70
CA ALA A 22 0.77 10.95 -3.13
C ALA A 22 0.50 12.05 -2.09
N VAL A 23 0.54 11.70 -0.80
CA VAL A 23 0.45 12.66 0.30
C VAL A 23 1.66 13.59 0.31
N ASP A 24 2.89 13.06 0.24
CA ASP A 24 4.11 13.86 0.21
C ASP A 24 4.10 14.89 -0.92
N LYS A 25 3.73 14.46 -2.13
CA LYS A 25 3.61 15.34 -3.28
C LYS A 25 2.60 16.45 -3.04
N ARG A 26 1.45 16.14 -2.45
CA ARG A 26 0.41 17.13 -2.13
C ARG A 26 0.86 18.09 -1.03
N ILE A 27 1.46 17.59 0.04
CA ILE A 27 1.99 18.44 1.13
C ILE A 27 3.02 19.41 0.58
N ASN A 28 4.02 18.91 -0.16
CA ASN A 28 5.07 19.77 -0.74
C ASN A 28 4.47 20.83 -1.67
N HIS A 29 3.49 20.46 -2.49
CA HIS A 29 2.79 21.40 -3.35
C HIS A 29 2.08 22.50 -2.54
N ILE A 30 1.35 22.15 -1.49
CA ILE A 30 0.63 23.10 -0.62
C ILE A 30 1.62 24.05 0.08
N LEU A 31 2.71 23.51 0.62
CA LEU A 31 3.74 24.31 1.31
C LEU A 31 4.43 25.32 0.38
N THR A 32 4.51 25.05 -0.93
CA THR A 32 5.07 26.02 -1.89
C THR A 32 4.13 27.19 -2.23
N LYS A 33 2.85 27.13 -1.83
CA LYS A 33 1.90 28.19 -2.16
C LYS A 33 2.14 29.44 -1.31
N ALA A 34 1.86 30.61 -1.90
CA ALA A 34 1.88 31.87 -1.18
C ALA A 34 0.83 31.87 -0.05
N PHE A 35 -0.35 31.31 -0.32
CA PHE A 35 -1.48 31.16 0.60
C PHE A 35 -1.88 29.69 0.72
N ILE A 36 -2.12 29.24 1.96
CA ILE A 36 -2.60 27.89 2.27
C ILE A 36 -4.02 28.04 2.79
N SER A 37 -4.98 27.34 2.18
CA SER A 37 -6.37 27.38 2.66
C SER A 37 -6.63 26.30 3.70
N GLU A 38 -7.39 26.66 4.74
CA GLU A 38 -7.87 25.75 5.79
C GLU A 38 -8.56 24.51 5.20
N ARG A 39 -9.43 24.73 4.21
CA ARG A 39 -10.15 23.68 3.49
C ARG A 39 -9.21 22.70 2.80
N GLU A 40 -8.14 23.19 2.17
CA GLU A 40 -7.18 22.32 1.50
C GLU A 40 -6.41 21.42 2.49
N VAL A 41 -6.06 21.94 3.67
CA VAL A 41 -5.45 21.14 4.75
C VAL A 41 -6.43 20.07 5.24
N TYR A 42 -7.67 20.48 5.53
CA TYR A 42 -8.74 19.59 5.98
C TYR A 42 -9.01 18.45 4.98
N ASP A 43 -9.25 18.79 3.71
CA ASP A 43 -9.56 17.84 2.65
C ASP A 43 -8.41 16.86 2.40
N LEU A 44 -7.16 17.35 2.51
CA LEU A 44 -5.98 16.49 2.40
C LEU A 44 -5.96 15.43 3.50
N VAL A 45 -6.07 15.84 4.76
CA VAL A 45 -6.06 14.92 5.91
C VAL A 45 -7.21 13.92 5.79
N ARG A 46 -8.43 14.41 5.54
CA ARG A 46 -9.63 13.57 5.43
C ARG A 46 -9.52 12.56 4.28
N SER A 47 -9.05 13.00 3.12
CA SER A 47 -8.89 12.12 1.95
C SER A 47 -7.83 11.03 2.16
N PHE A 48 -6.77 11.31 2.93
CA PHE A 48 -5.79 10.29 3.29
C PHE A 48 -6.41 9.22 4.18
N PHE A 49 -7.07 9.60 5.27
CA PHE A 49 -7.66 8.62 6.19
C PHE A 49 -8.78 7.82 5.54
N LYS A 50 -9.57 8.45 4.67
CA LYS A 50 -10.58 7.76 3.85
C LYS A 50 -9.96 6.63 3.04
N LYS A 51 -8.85 6.90 2.35
CA LYS A 51 -8.10 5.91 1.56
C LYS A 51 -7.37 4.88 2.43
N PHE A 52 -6.75 5.32 3.51
CA PHE A 52 -5.97 4.46 4.40
C PHE A 52 -6.85 3.41 5.10
N LEU A 53 -8.05 3.81 5.53
CA LEU A 53 -9.01 2.95 6.23
C LEU A 53 -10.04 2.31 5.30
N HIS A 54 -10.01 2.61 4.00
CA HIS A 54 -10.98 2.14 3.00
C HIS A 54 -12.43 2.51 3.36
N ILE A 55 -12.63 3.73 3.87
CA ILE A 55 -13.96 4.26 4.18
C ILE A 55 -14.55 4.85 2.90
N ASP A 56 -15.80 4.54 2.56
CA ASP A 56 -16.50 5.08 1.39
C ASP A 56 -17.50 6.19 1.75
N TYR A 57 -17.87 6.33 3.02
CA TYR A 57 -18.76 7.37 3.53
C TYR A 57 -18.00 8.63 4.04
N GLU A 58 -18.75 9.64 4.46
CA GLU A 58 -18.24 10.80 5.20
C GLU A 58 -18.23 10.48 6.69
N PHE A 59 -17.06 10.51 7.32
CA PHE A 59 -16.92 10.17 8.73
C PHE A 59 -16.77 11.41 9.62
N THR A 60 -17.22 11.30 10.87
CA THR A 60 -16.88 12.22 11.96
C THR A 60 -15.53 11.88 12.60
N ARG A 61 -15.06 12.74 13.49
CA ARG A 61 -13.86 12.50 14.30
C ARG A 61 -13.99 11.21 15.13
N GLU A 62 -15.13 11.01 15.77
CA GLU A 62 -15.38 9.87 16.66
C GLU A 62 -15.40 8.56 15.87
N GLU A 63 -16.05 8.56 14.71
CA GLU A 63 -16.10 7.40 13.81
C GLU A 63 -14.70 7.04 13.33
N LEU A 64 -13.90 8.04 12.94
CA LEU A 64 -12.54 7.82 12.49
C LEU A 64 -11.63 7.25 13.58
N LEU A 65 -11.74 7.77 14.82
CA LEU A 65 -11.04 7.20 15.97
C LEU A 65 -11.50 5.77 16.27
N SER A 66 -12.78 5.46 16.07
CA SER A 66 -13.33 4.10 16.18
C SER A 66 -12.73 3.17 15.12
N GLU A 67 -12.64 3.60 13.87
CA GLU A 67 -11.99 2.84 12.79
C GLU A 67 -10.49 2.64 13.06
N LEU A 68 -9.79 3.67 13.56
CA LEU A 68 -8.37 3.56 13.92
C LEU A 68 -8.12 2.61 15.10
N LYS A 69 -9.09 2.41 16.01
CA LYS A 69 -8.96 1.39 17.07
C LYS A 69 -8.94 -0.04 16.51
N LYS A 70 -9.49 -0.27 15.32
CA LYS A 70 -9.43 -1.56 14.62
C LYS A 70 -8.03 -1.84 14.04
N VAL A 71 -7.21 -0.80 13.86
CA VAL A 71 -5.82 -0.90 13.44
C VAL A 71 -4.93 -0.97 14.69
N TYR A 72 -3.96 -1.90 14.69
CA TYR A 72 -2.99 -1.97 15.78
C TYR A 72 -1.97 -0.83 15.65
N LEU A 73 -2.11 0.18 16.49
CA LEU A 73 -1.23 1.35 16.58
C LEU A 73 -0.55 1.39 17.95
N THR A 74 0.70 1.84 18.00
CA THR A 74 1.41 2.12 19.26
C THR A 74 0.70 3.24 20.03
N VAL A 75 0.86 3.27 21.35
CA VAL A 75 0.23 4.31 22.21
C VAL A 75 0.69 5.71 21.78
N ASP A 76 1.96 5.86 21.43
CA ASP A 76 2.52 7.11 20.94
C ASP A 76 1.87 7.57 19.62
N LEU A 77 1.75 6.66 18.64
CA LEU A 77 1.13 6.97 17.36
C LEU A 77 -0.37 7.30 17.52
N LYS A 78 -1.09 6.60 18.40
CA LYS A 78 -2.48 6.94 18.73
C LYS A 78 -2.60 8.37 19.28
N LYS A 79 -1.67 8.77 20.15
CA LYS A 79 -1.64 10.13 20.71
C LYS A 79 -1.35 11.17 19.62
N LYS A 80 -0.38 10.93 18.74
CA LYS A 80 -0.08 11.82 17.60
C LYS A 80 -1.27 11.99 16.67
N VAL A 81 -1.93 10.89 16.32
CA VAL A 81 -3.14 10.89 15.49
C VAL A 81 -4.27 11.66 16.18
N GLY A 82 -4.47 11.46 17.49
CA GLY A 82 -5.44 12.21 18.29
C GLY A 82 -5.19 13.72 18.25
N ASN A 83 -3.95 14.14 18.56
CA ASN A 83 -3.55 15.55 18.54
C ASN A 83 -3.72 16.18 17.15
N LEU A 84 -3.39 15.45 16.09
CA LEU A 84 -3.61 15.92 14.72
C LEU A 84 -5.10 16.19 14.47
N PHE A 85 -5.99 15.28 14.90
CA PHE A 85 -7.43 15.49 14.75
C PHE A 85 -7.98 16.61 15.61
N ASP A 86 -7.43 16.85 16.80
CA ASP A 86 -7.77 18.04 17.58
C ASP A 86 -7.47 19.31 16.75
N SER A 87 -6.27 19.41 16.16
CA SER A 87 -5.91 20.56 15.32
C SER A 87 -6.77 20.70 14.06
N VAL A 88 -7.15 19.59 13.42
CA VAL A 88 -8.02 19.62 12.23
C VAL A 88 -9.48 19.92 12.60
N ALA A 89 -9.95 19.46 13.76
CA ALA A 89 -11.29 19.77 14.26
C ALA A 89 -11.41 21.26 14.65
N GLU A 90 -10.33 21.89 15.13
CA GLU A 90 -10.30 23.34 15.35
C GLU A 90 -10.52 24.11 14.03
N ILE A 91 -9.99 23.61 12.91
CA ILE A 91 -10.23 24.21 11.59
C ILE A 91 -11.72 24.09 11.20
N GLU A 92 -12.36 22.94 11.46
CA GLU A 92 -13.74 22.69 11.06
C GLU A 92 -14.77 23.45 11.92
N HIS A 93 -14.50 23.60 13.22
CA HIS A 93 -15.49 24.09 14.17
C HIS A 93 -15.25 25.52 14.68
N THR A 94 -14.15 26.16 14.31
CA THR A 94 -13.89 27.56 14.69
C THR A 94 -14.02 28.49 13.50
N SER A 95 -14.57 29.68 13.73
CA SER A 95 -14.59 30.77 12.74
C SER A 95 -13.29 31.58 12.74
N LYS A 96 -12.24 31.08 13.38
CA LYS A 96 -10.96 31.77 13.50
C LYS A 96 -10.18 31.58 12.22
N VAL A 97 -9.56 32.66 11.73
CA VAL A 97 -8.61 32.59 10.62
C VAL A 97 -7.29 32.05 11.16
N PHE A 98 -6.78 30.97 10.54
CA PHE A 98 -5.52 30.39 10.96
C PHE A 98 -4.34 31.03 10.22
N PRO A 99 -3.27 31.45 10.93
CA PRO A 99 -2.08 31.96 10.27
C PRO A 99 -1.39 30.85 9.50
N LYS A 100 -0.69 31.22 8.42
CA LYS A 100 -0.04 30.27 7.50
C LYS A 100 0.87 29.30 8.24
N GLU A 101 1.65 29.80 9.19
CA GLU A 101 2.62 29.03 9.98
C GLU A 101 1.93 27.92 10.79
N HIS A 102 0.70 28.17 11.23
CA HIS A 102 -0.09 27.16 11.94
C HIS A 102 -0.56 26.05 11.00
N LEU A 103 -1.03 26.40 9.80
CA LEU A 103 -1.42 25.42 8.78
C LEU A 103 -0.23 24.60 8.29
N GLU A 104 0.94 25.21 8.13
CA GLU A 104 2.19 24.51 7.80
C GLU A 104 2.56 23.51 8.90
N LYS A 105 2.44 23.90 10.16
CA LYS A 105 2.68 22.98 11.29
C LYS A 105 1.75 21.78 11.24
N ILE A 106 0.46 21.97 10.99
CA ILE A 106 -0.52 20.88 10.86
C ILE A 106 -0.12 19.95 9.70
N LEU A 107 0.30 20.49 8.55
CA LEU A 107 0.75 19.68 7.41
C LEU A 107 2.01 18.86 7.73
N LEU A 108 2.96 19.43 8.47
CA LEU A 108 4.18 18.73 8.89
C LEU A 108 3.88 17.63 9.92
N ASP A 109 2.98 17.90 10.87
CA ASP A 109 2.54 16.89 11.83
C ASP A 109 1.72 15.78 11.15
N PHE A 110 0.88 16.14 10.18
CA PHE A 110 0.18 15.19 9.32
C PHE A 110 1.16 14.31 8.54
N LYS A 111 2.21 14.89 7.95
CA LYS A 111 3.25 14.13 7.24
C LYS A 111 3.86 13.06 8.13
N LYS A 112 4.30 13.41 9.34
CA LYS A 112 4.87 12.46 10.31
C LYS A 112 3.88 11.34 10.64
N VAL A 113 2.62 11.69 10.86
CA VAL A 113 1.56 10.71 11.14
C VAL A 113 1.35 9.77 9.95
N ALA A 114 1.29 10.31 8.72
CA ALA A 114 1.14 9.51 7.51
C ALA A 114 2.33 8.56 7.32
N ASP A 115 3.56 9.05 7.50
CA ASP A 115 4.80 8.26 7.41
C ASP A 115 4.84 7.14 8.45
N GLU A 116 4.45 7.42 9.70
CA GLU A 116 4.39 6.42 10.76
C GLU A 116 3.27 5.41 10.52
N LEU A 117 2.11 5.82 10.01
CA LEU A 117 0.99 4.91 9.70
C LEU A 117 1.32 3.96 8.55
N THR A 118 1.94 4.46 7.48
CA THR A 118 2.33 3.61 6.34
C THR A 118 3.57 2.77 6.67
N GLY A 119 4.53 3.33 7.42
CA GLY A 119 5.75 2.66 7.87
C GLY A 119 5.54 1.57 8.93
N ALA A 120 4.68 1.80 9.93
CA ALA A 120 4.37 0.81 10.97
C ALA A 120 3.73 -0.45 10.39
N HIS A 121 2.87 -0.30 9.37
CA HIS A 121 2.31 -1.43 8.64
C HIS A 121 3.35 -2.23 7.86
N TYR A 122 4.33 -1.56 7.25
CA TYR A 122 5.41 -2.23 6.52
C TYR A 122 6.29 -3.10 7.43
N GLN A 123 6.60 -2.63 8.65
CA GLN A 123 7.38 -3.39 9.62
C GLN A 123 6.60 -4.56 10.24
N GLN A 124 5.31 -4.38 10.52
CA GLN A 124 4.46 -5.45 11.05
C GLN A 124 4.25 -6.57 10.04
N GLU A 125 3.98 -6.25 8.77
CA GLU A 125 3.82 -7.27 7.74
C GLU A 125 5.12 -8.05 7.50
N LYS A 126 6.30 -7.40 7.45
CA LYS A 126 7.59 -8.13 7.35
C LYS A 126 7.79 -9.13 8.50
N THR A 127 7.39 -8.76 9.71
CA THR A 127 7.51 -9.62 10.90
C THR A 127 6.47 -10.75 10.87
N PHE A 128 5.28 -10.48 10.35
CA PHE A 128 4.20 -11.44 10.19
C PHE A 128 4.51 -12.46 9.07
N PHE A 129 5.02 -12.01 7.91
CA PHE A 129 5.45 -12.86 6.80
C PHE A 129 6.68 -13.70 7.13
N LYS A 130 7.62 -13.20 7.94
CA LYS A 130 8.71 -14.04 8.49
C LYS A 130 8.18 -15.21 9.33
N LYS A 131 7.02 -15.06 9.98
CA LYS A 131 6.36 -16.14 10.74
C LYS A 131 5.41 -16.99 9.88
N LEU A 132 4.83 -16.44 8.81
CA LEU A 132 3.88 -17.13 7.92
C LEU A 132 4.52 -17.90 6.75
N GLY A 133 5.81 -17.68 6.47
CA GLY A 133 6.54 -18.30 5.36
C GLY A 133 6.65 -19.84 5.40
N HIS A 134 6.05 -20.51 6.38
CA HIS A 134 6.01 -21.98 6.44
C HIS A 134 4.67 -22.59 5.99
N SER A 135 3.60 -21.82 5.75
CA SER A 135 2.24 -22.41 5.62
C SER A 135 1.35 -21.95 4.45
N ILE A 136 1.71 -20.96 3.62
CA ILE A 136 0.77 -20.39 2.63
C ILE A 136 1.20 -20.62 1.18
N HIS A 137 1.01 -21.85 0.69
CA HIS A 137 1.17 -22.18 -0.73
C HIS A 137 -0.17 -22.45 -1.47
N LYS A 138 -1.35 -22.28 -0.84
CA LYS A 138 -2.62 -22.81 -1.39
C LYS A 138 -3.77 -21.84 -1.73
N ILE A 139 -3.81 -20.56 -1.31
CA ILE A 139 -5.11 -19.82 -1.28
C ILE A 139 -5.10 -18.46 -2.01
N PHE A 140 -4.39 -18.31 -3.13
CA PHE A 140 -4.25 -16.98 -3.79
C PHE A 140 -4.89 -16.86 -5.20
N SER A 141 -5.88 -17.69 -5.59
CA SER A 141 -6.15 -17.95 -7.04
C SER A 141 -7.47 -17.53 -7.72
N ARG A 142 -8.33 -16.63 -7.18
CA ARG A 142 -9.58 -16.28 -7.93
C ARG A 142 -10.04 -14.81 -7.98
N LYS A 143 -9.58 -13.90 -7.11
CA LYS A 143 -10.23 -12.57 -6.94
C LYS A 143 -9.55 -11.37 -7.64
N HIS A 144 -8.32 -11.52 -8.15
CA HIS A 144 -7.51 -10.39 -8.66
C HIS A 144 -7.77 -9.95 -10.11
N ARG A 145 -8.69 -10.60 -10.84
CA ARG A 145 -8.96 -10.25 -12.25
C ARG A 145 -9.68 -8.90 -12.43
N LYS A 146 -10.23 -8.32 -11.37
CA LYS A 146 -11.04 -7.08 -11.41
C LYS A 146 -10.31 -5.80 -10.97
N MET A 147 -9.09 -5.89 -10.42
CA MET A 147 -8.36 -4.73 -9.85
C MET A 147 -7.34 -4.09 -10.80
N LEU A 148 -7.12 -4.62 -12.00
CA LEU A 148 -6.18 -4.07 -13.00
C LEU A 148 -6.80 -2.94 -13.86
N LYS A 149 -7.77 -2.19 -13.31
CA LYS A 149 -8.30 -0.95 -13.93
C LYS A 149 -7.80 0.30 -13.20
N ILE A 150 -6.60 0.24 -12.65
CA ILE A 150 -5.93 1.44 -12.13
C ILE A 150 -5.27 2.11 -13.33
N ASP A 151 -5.48 3.42 -13.50
CA ASP A 151 -4.89 4.22 -14.59
C ASP A 151 -3.37 4.02 -14.64
N GLU A 152 -2.94 3.12 -15.53
CA GLU A 152 -1.54 2.78 -15.81
C GLU A 152 -0.73 4.04 -16.13
N ALA A 153 -1.41 5.09 -16.61
CA ALA A 153 -0.90 6.41 -16.93
C ALA A 153 -0.18 7.13 -15.77
N VAL A 154 -0.49 6.83 -14.50
CA VAL A 154 0.06 7.55 -13.34
C VAL A 154 1.41 6.98 -12.87
N LEU A 155 1.74 5.74 -13.25
CA LEU A 155 2.97 5.08 -12.83
C LEU A 155 4.16 5.48 -13.72
N SER A 156 5.34 5.63 -13.10
CA SER A 156 6.59 5.70 -13.86
C SER A 156 6.86 4.36 -14.56
N GLU A 157 7.59 4.40 -15.66
CA GLU A 157 7.92 3.21 -16.47
C GLU A 157 8.58 2.10 -15.61
N ASN A 158 9.46 2.50 -14.70
CA ASN A 158 10.09 1.61 -13.72
C ASN A 158 9.09 0.92 -12.79
N GLU A 159 8.08 1.63 -12.32
CA GLU A 159 7.05 1.07 -11.43
C GLU A 159 6.15 0.09 -12.18
N ARG A 160 5.85 0.35 -13.47
CA ARG A 160 5.09 -0.58 -14.33
C ARG A 160 5.82 -1.90 -14.50
N VAL A 161 7.14 -1.86 -14.72
CA VAL A 161 7.97 -3.07 -14.86
C VAL A 161 7.90 -3.93 -13.59
N ILE A 162 8.05 -3.32 -12.42
CA ILE A 162 7.99 -4.02 -11.12
C ILE A 162 6.62 -4.68 -10.89
N VAL A 163 5.54 -3.94 -11.16
CA VAL A 163 4.16 -4.45 -11.05
C VAL A 163 3.96 -5.65 -11.97
N LYS A 164 4.41 -5.54 -13.23
CA LYS A 164 4.30 -6.59 -14.22
C LYS A 164 5.11 -7.84 -13.81
N MET A 165 6.33 -7.68 -13.30
CA MET A 165 7.14 -8.80 -12.79
C MET A 165 6.46 -9.55 -11.65
N ASN A 166 5.92 -8.84 -10.66
CA ASN A 166 5.22 -9.48 -9.55
C ASN A 166 3.97 -10.23 -10.03
N MET A 167 3.22 -9.64 -10.96
CA MET A 167 2.06 -10.30 -11.57
C MET A 167 2.44 -11.58 -12.31
N LEU A 168 3.55 -11.59 -13.05
CA LEU A 168 4.01 -12.76 -13.80
C LEU A 168 4.53 -13.87 -12.88
N LEU A 169 5.27 -13.52 -11.82
CA LEU A 169 5.65 -14.46 -10.74
C LEU A 169 4.41 -15.16 -10.16
N ASP A 170 3.39 -14.38 -9.81
CA ASP A 170 2.15 -14.88 -9.23
C ASP A 170 1.37 -15.77 -10.19
N ASN A 171 1.22 -15.31 -11.44
CA ASN A 171 0.52 -16.04 -12.48
C ASN A 171 1.22 -17.37 -12.77
N SER A 172 2.54 -17.37 -12.93
CA SER A 172 3.31 -18.59 -13.18
C SER A 172 3.10 -19.60 -12.04
N LYS A 173 3.26 -19.20 -10.78
CA LYS A 173 2.98 -20.06 -9.61
C LYS A 173 1.55 -20.61 -9.60
N ARG A 174 0.55 -19.80 -9.94
CA ARG A 174 -0.86 -20.23 -9.98
C ARG A 174 -1.14 -21.23 -11.09
N TRP A 175 -0.51 -21.04 -12.25
CA TRP A 175 -0.70 -21.90 -13.42
C TRP A 175 0.06 -23.21 -13.31
N LEU A 176 1.09 -23.30 -12.47
CA LEU A 176 1.94 -24.47 -12.28
C LEU A 176 1.17 -25.78 -12.05
N ASN A 177 0.04 -25.72 -11.35
CA ASN A 177 -0.82 -26.89 -11.09
C ASN A 177 -2.07 -27.00 -11.98
N LYS A 178 -2.37 -25.98 -12.79
CA LYS A 178 -3.60 -25.90 -13.59
C LYS A 178 -3.37 -25.99 -15.08
N ASN A 179 -2.29 -25.36 -15.56
CA ASN A 179 -1.90 -25.32 -16.96
C ASN A 179 -0.39 -25.04 -17.02
N MET A 180 0.39 -26.10 -17.21
CA MET A 180 1.85 -26.00 -17.21
C MET A 180 2.39 -25.09 -18.31
N GLN A 181 1.76 -25.09 -19.48
CA GLN A 181 2.17 -24.26 -20.61
C GLN A 181 2.04 -22.76 -20.28
N LYS A 182 0.89 -22.34 -19.73
CA LYS A 182 0.70 -20.94 -19.28
C LYS A 182 1.66 -20.53 -18.16
N SER A 183 2.04 -21.48 -17.31
CA SER A 183 3.07 -21.23 -16.28
C SER A 183 4.42 -20.89 -16.91
N LYS A 184 4.82 -21.64 -17.94
CA LYS A 184 6.07 -21.41 -18.68
C LYS A 184 6.03 -20.10 -19.48
N GLU A 185 4.92 -19.78 -20.12
CA GLU A 185 4.73 -18.50 -20.83
C GLU A 185 4.91 -17.31 -19.90
N ALA A 186 4.22 -17.32 -18.74
CA ALA A 186 4.37 -16.27 -17.74
C ALA A 186 5.79 -16.19 -17.15
N TYR A 187 6.46 -17.34 -16.99
CA TYR A 187 7.86 -17.39 -16.56
C TYR A 187 8.81 -16.82 -17.62
N HIS A 188 8.55 -17.07 -18.91
CA HIS A 188 9.38 -16.56 -19.99
C HIS A 188 9.31 -15.03 -20.06
N GLU A 189 8.09 -14.47 -20.05
CA GLU A 189 7.87 -13.02 -20.02
C GLU A 189 8.49 -12.38 -18.76
N LEU A 190 8.47 -13.09 -17.63
CA LEU A 190 9.13 -12.65 -16.40
C LEU A 190 10.66 -12.57 -16.56
N ILE A 191 11.27 -13.54 -17.25
CA ILE A 191 12.71 -13.55 -17.51
C ILE A 191 13.11 -12.42 -18.47
N GLU A 192 12.30 -12.14 -19.49
CA GLU A 192 12.53 -11.00 -20.39
C GLU A 192 12.57 -9.67 -19.61
N LEU A 193 11.58 -9.45 -18.73
CA LEU A 193 11.57 -8.27 -17.86
C LEU A 193 12.75 -8.26 -16.89
N TYR A 194 13.07 -9.40 -16.27
CA TYR A 194 14.22 -9.51 -15.39
C TYR A 194 15.53 -9.12 -16.08
N ASN A 195 15.73 -9.53 -17.32
CA ASN A 195 16.93 -9.23 -18.08
C ASN A 195 17.05 -7.73 -18.42
N SER A 196 15.92 -7.03 -18.53
CA SER A 196 15.88 -5.58 -18.75
C SER A 196 16.17 -4.73 -17.50
N LEU A 197 16.27 -5.35 -16.32
CA LEU A 197 16.56 -4.65 -15.06
C LEU A 197 18.05 -4.30 -14.91
N ASP A 198 18.30 -3.24 -14.12
CA ASP A 198 19.61 -2.96 -13.54
C ASP A 198 20.04 -4.03 -12.51
N ASP A 199 21.34 -4.12 -12.23
CA ASP A 199 21.93 -5.16 -11.38
C ASP A 199 21.37 -5.15 -9.95
N ALA A 200 21.16 -3.96 -9.37
CA ALA A 200 20.62 -3.83 -8.02
C ALA A 200 19.21 -4.44 -7.90
N ARG A 201 18.39 -4.29 -8.94
CA ARG A 201 17.05 -4.91 -8.99
C ARG A 201 17.10 -6.38 -9.36
N LYS A 202 18.06 -6.81 -10.18
CA LYS A 202 18.27 -8.23 -10.48
C LYS A 202 18.57 -9.03 -9.22
N ASP A 203 19.32 -8.47 -8.27
CA ASP A 203 19.59 -9.13 -6.99
C ASP A 203 18.30 -9.39 -6.18
N VAL A 204 17.36 -8.43 -6.18
CA VAL A 204 16.08 -8.56 -5.47
C VAL A 204 15.22 -9.68 -6.04
N TYR A 205 15.22 -9.85 -7.38
CA TYR A 205 14.35 -10.79 -8.07
C TYR A 205 14.98 -12.15 -8.39
N TYR A 206 16.30 -12.27 -8.27
CA TYR A 206 17.03 -13.49 -8.61
C TYR A 206 16.50 -14.70 -7.84
N GLN A 207 16.39 -14.58 -6.52
CA GLN A 207 16.00 -15.70 -5.66
C GLN A 207 14.55 -16.17 -5.93
N PRO A 208 13.53 -15.28 -5.98
CA PRO A 208 12.17 -15.67 -6.37
C PRO A 208 12.07 -16.35 -7.75
N ILE A 209 12.83 -15.86 -8.73
CA ILE A 209 12.83 -16.40 -10.10
C ILE A 209 13.46 -17.79 -10.13
N LYS A 210 14.59 -17.97 -9.42
CA LYS A 210 15.27 -19.26 -9.29
C LYS A 210 14.38 -20.31 -8.61
N GLU A 211 13.66 -19.92 -7.57
CA GLU A 211 12.69 -20.80 -6.90
C GLU A 211 11.57 -21.21 -7.86
N LEU A 212 10.99 -20.26 -8.60
CA LEU A 212 9.95 -20.55 -9.59
C LEU A 212 10.45 -21.49 -10.69
N TYR A 213 11.66 -21.27 -11.21
CA TYR A 213 12.29 -22.17 -12.18
C TYR A 213 12.41 -23.59 -11.62
N THR A 214 12.87 -23.72 -10.38
CA THR A 214 13.01 -25.02 -9.70
C THR A 214 11.67 -25.72 -9.56
N MET A 215 10.60 -25.00 -9.20
CA MET A 215 9.25 -25.54 -9.13
C MET A 215 8.75 -26.03 -10.50
N ILE A 216 8.97 -25.25 -11.56
CA ILE A 216 8.59 -25.62 -12.93
C ILE A 216 9.33 -26.90 -13.33
N LYS A 217 10.65 -26.95 -13.15
CA LYS A 217 11.48 -28.12 -13.48
C LYS A 217 11.10 -29.37 -12.69
N ALA A 218 10.81 -29.23 -11.40
CA ALA A 218 10.35 -30.34 -10.59
C ALA A 218 9.02 -30.90 -11.13
N ARG A 219 8.10 -30.01 -11.54
CA ARG A 219 6.80 -30.42 -12.06
C ARG A 219 6.90 -31.14 -13.40
N GLU A 220 7.77 -30.67 -14.31
CA GLU A 220 8.06 -31.33 -15.60
C GLU A 220 8.55 -32.77 -15.45
N LYS A 221 9.22 -33.10 -14.34
CA LYS A 221 9.71 -34.47 -14.10
C LYS A 221 8.63 -35.40 -13.56
N THR A 222 7.53 -34.86 -13.04
CA THR A 222 6.49 -35.63 -12.31
C THR A 222 5.19 -35.83 -13.07
N GLY A 223 5.00 -35.14 -14.19
CA GLY A 223 3.82 -35.26 -15.05
C GLY A 223 4.23 -35.63 -16.45
#